data_AF-A0A161HC72-F1
#
_entry.id   AF-A0A161HC72-F1
#
_cell.length_a   1.000
_cell.length_b   1.000
_cell.length_c   1.000
_cell.angle_alpha   90.00
_cell.angle_beta   90.00
_cell.angle_gamma   90.00
#
_symmetry.space_group_name_H-M   'P 1'
#
loop_
_entity.id
_entity.type
_entity.pdbx_description
1 polymer ?
#
loop_
_entity_poly.entity_id
_entity_poly.type
_entity_poly.pdbx_seq_one_letter_code
_entity_poly.pdbx_strand_id
1 'polypeptide(L)'
;MTKITLLTGRAAPLPGSDALSGIAKLSVDRPLALGPEGLEGDEQADRRVHGGVEKAVHHYPFDHYTAWQADLGALPALAGPGGFGENISTTGLTEATVAVGDIFRLGSALLQVSQGRQPCWKLNRRFDTPDMARRVQQSGRTGWYYRVLQPGTVAPGDQLELVDRIAPDWTLHRLWHALYVDRLNRGELQGIAGLDVLAEGWRKYAVRRLDSGRVEDWTKRLDGTE
;
A
#
# COMPACT_ATOMS: atom_id res chain seq x y z
N MET A 1 15.74 13.94 0.79
CA MET A 1 15.27 13.24 2.00
C MET A 1 13.85 13.70 2.27
N THR A 2 12.94 12.77 2.58
CA THR A 2 11.50 13.05 2.60
C THR A 2 10.96 12.94 4.02
N LYS A 3 10.34 14.01 4.53
CA LYS A 3 9.67 14.01 5.84
C LYS A 3 8.48 13.07 5.83
N ILE A 4 8.25 12.40 6.96
CA ILE A 4 7.13 11.48 7.13
C ILE A 4 6.10 12.00 8.13
N THR A 5 4.86 11.57 7.96
CA THR A 5 3.89 11.42 9.07
C THR A 5 3.79 9.95 9.42
N LEU A 6 3.92 9.62 10.70
CA LEU A 6 3.82 8.27 11.22
C LEU A 6 2.42 8.06 11.80
N LEU A 7 1.77 6.95 11.43
CA LEU A 7 0.41 6.66 11.83
C LEU A 7 0.22 5.21 12.27
N THR A 8 -0.64 4.99 13.26
CA THR A 8 -1.10 3.67 13.68
C THR A 8 -2.60 3.66 13.91
N GLY A 9 -3.20 2.48 13.95
CA GLY A 9 -4.61 2.32 14.27
C GLY A 9 -4.92 0.93 14.81
N ARG A 10 -5.93 0.85 15.68
CA ARG A 10 -6.47 -0.42 16.17
C ARG A 10 -7.63 -0.89 15.31
N ALA A 11 -7.90 -2.19 15.31
CA ALA A 11 -9.05 -2.75 14.62
C ALA A 11 -10.35 -2.25 15.27
N ALA A 12 -11.20 -1.61 14.47
CA ALA A 12 -12.53 -1.17 14.89
C ALA A 12 -13.57 -1.50 13.81
N PRO A 13 -14.87 -1.58 14.15
CA PRO A 13 -15.93 -1.75 13.16
C PRO A 13 -15.92 -0.64 12.10
N LEU A 14 -16.18 -0.99 10.86
CA LEU A 14 -16.37 -0.02 9.78
C LEU A 14 -17.73 0.69 9.92
N PRO A 15 -17.87 1.92 9.41
CA PRO A 15 -19.17 2.60 9.41
C PRO A 15 -20.26 1.72 8.78
N GLY A 16 -21.33 1.48 9.54
CA GLY A 16 -22.47 0.67 9.09
C GLY A 16 -22.18 -0.82 8.86
N SER A 17 -21.15 -1.39 9.50
CA SER A 17 -20.79 -2.81 9.36
C SER A 17 -20.09 -3.36 10.61
N ASP A 18 -20.35 -4.63 10.96
CA ASP A 18 -19.62 -5.34 12.03
C ASP A 18 -18.21 -5.78 11.60
N ALA A 19 -17.83 -5.57 10.34
CA ALA A 19 -16.52 -5.93 9.83
C ALA A 19 -15.43 -5.04 10.45
N LEU A 20 -14.46 -5.68 11.12
CA LEU A 20 -13.34 -4.99 11.75
C LEU A 20 -12.28 -4.56 10.72
N SER A 21 -11.69 -3.38 10.96
CA SER A 21 -10.58 -2.85 10.17
C SER A 21 -9.71 -1.88 10.97
N GLY A 22 -8.39 -1.98 10.80
CA GLY A 22 -7.42 -0.97 11.26
C GLY A 22 -7.15 0.12 10.22
N ILE A 23 -8.11 0.40 9.33
CA ILE A 23 -7.94 1.36 8.23
C ILE A 23 -7.99 2.82 8.70
N ALA A 24 -8.66 3.10 9.82
CA ALA A 24 -8.67 4.44 10.40
C ALA A 24 -7.43 4.60 11.27
N LYS A 25 -6.36 5.14 10.69
CA LYS A 25 -5.11 5.42 11.40
C LYS A 25 -5.01 6.89 11.78
N LEU A 26 -4.39 7.15 12.92
CA LEU A 26 -4.16 8.49 13.44
C LEU A 26 -2.66 8.74 13.57
N SER A 27 -2.28 10.01 13.44
CA SER A 27 -0.88 10.40 13.60
C SER A 27 -0.40 10.12 15.02
N VAL A 28 0.84 9.68 15.14
CA VAL A 28 1.53 9.51 16.42
C VAL A 28 2.60 10.60 16.59
N ASP A 29 2.83 10.98 17.84
CA ASP A 29 3.76 12.05 18.25
C ASP A 29 4.94 11.52 19.10
N ARG A 30 5.10 10.20 19.15
CA ARG A 30 6.15 9.51 19.91
C ARG A 30 6.91 8.49 19.06
N PRO A 31 8.15 8.14 19.43
CA PRO A 31 8.86 7.01 18.84
C PRO A 31 8.11 5.69 18.98
N LEU A 32 8.22 4.83 17.98
CA LEU A 32 7.62 3.50 17.89
C LEU A 32 8.69 2.45 17.57
N ALA A 33 8.62 1.27 18.18
CA ALA A 33 9.32 0.10 17.68
C ALA A 33 8.68 -0.37 16.36
N LEU A 34 9.54 -0.66 15.37
CA LEU A 34 9.18 -1.25 14.10
C LEU A 34 9.76 -2.66 14.03
N GLY A 35 8.89 -3.66 14.15
CA GLY A 35 9.24 -5.07 14.06
C GLY A 35 9.03 -5.65 12.66
N PRO A 36 9.36 -6.95 12.45
CA PRO A 36 9.24 -7.62 11.16
C PRO A 36 7.84 -7.58 10.52
N GLU A 37 6.80 -7.44 11.34
CA GLU A 37 5.40 -7.49 10.90
C GLU A 37 4.64 -6.17 11.05
N GLY A 38 5.30 -5.11 11.52
CA GLY A 38 4.71 -3.78 11.58
C GLY A 38 5.14 -2.95 12.79
N LEU A 39 4.49 -1.79 12.93
CA LEU A 39 4.70 -0.84 14.03
C LEU A 39 4.01 -1.33 15.30
N GLU A 40 4.63 -1.06 16.45
CA GLU A 40 3.98 -1.26 17.74
C GLU A 40 2.66 -0.45 17.83
N GLY A 41 1.63 -1.08 18.37
CA GLY A 41 0.31 -0.46 18.53
C GLY A 41 -0.51 -0.34 17.23
N ASP A 42 0.01 -0.80 16.09
CA ASP A 42 -0.77 -0.94 14.86
C ASP A 42 -1.40 -2.33 14.74
N GLU A 43 -2.66 -2.39 14.30
CA GLU A 43 -3.39 -3.65 14.16
C GLU A 43 -3.92 -3.88 12.74
N GLN A 44 -3.92 -5.15 12.35
CA GLN A 44 -4.43 -5.63 11.07
C GLN A 44 -5.54 -6.65 11.33
N ALA A 45 -6.78 -6.27 11.04
CA ALA A 45 -7.95 -7.07 11.42
C ALA A 45 -8.05 -8.45 10.73
N ASP A 46 -7.47 -8.62 9.54
CA ASP A 46 -7.40 -9.92 8.85
C ASP A 46 -5.97 -10.18 8.38
N ARG A 47 -5.21 -10.92 9.21
CA ARG A 47 -3.80 -11.25 8.97
C ARG A 47 -3.56 -12.25 7.83
N ARG A 48 -4.62 -12.88 7.30
CA ARG A 48 -4.48 -13.81 6.15
C ARG A 48 -4.32 -13.06 4.84
N VAL A 49 -4.97 -11.91 4.73
CA VAL A 49 -5.05 -11.11 3.50
C VAL A 49 -4.25 -9.81 3.63
N HIS A 50 -4.32 -9.18 4.80
CA HIS A 50 -3.60 -7.96 5.14
C HIS A 50 -2.44 -8.30 6.06
N GLY A 51 -1.32 -7.59 5.94
CA GLY A 51 -0.19 -7.83 6.83
C GLY A 51 0.78 -8.94 6.43
N GLY A 52 1.49 -9.42 7.45
CA GLY A 52 2.64 -10.29 7.33
C GLY A 52 3.90 -9.52 6.94
N VAL A 53 5.02 -10.24 6.86
CA VAL A 53 6.35 -9.65 6.61
C VAL A 53 6.40 -8.84 5.32
N GLU A 54 5.69 -9.28 4.27
CA GLU A 54 5.61 -8.60 2.98
C GLU A 54 4.74 -7.34 2.98
N LYS A 55 3.97 -7.09 4.05
CA LYS A 55 3.04 -5.95 4.16
C LYS A 55 3.11 -5.30 5.54
N ALA A 56 4.30 -5.29 6.13
CA ALA A 56 4.54 -4.82 7.49
C ALA A 56 4.18 -3.33 7.65
N VAL A 57 4.52 -2.51 6.65
CA VAL A 57 4.28 -1.06 6.68
C VAL A 57 3.58 -0.62 5.40
N HIS A 58 2.42 0.03 5.52
CA HIS A 58 1.72 0.63 4.39
C HIS A 58 2.14 2.09 4.20
N HIS A 59 2.45 2.47 2.97
CA HIS A 59 2.79 3.84 2.59
C HIS A 59 1.76 4.38 1.62
N TYR A 60 1.30 5.61 1.85
CA TYR A 60 0.45 6.32 0.91
C TYR A 60 0.95 7.75 0.66
N PRO A 61 1.18 8.15 -0.60
CA PRO A 61 1.57 9.53 -0.93
C PRO A 61 0.49 10.52 -0.53
N PHE A 62 0.87 11.50 0.30
CA PHE A 62 0.00 12.62 0.65
C PHE A 62 -0.28 13.50 -0.58
N ASP A 63 0.60 13.48 -1.59
CA ASP A 63 0.41 14.16 -2.87
C ASP A 63 -0.93 13.82 -3.54
N HIS A 64 -1.46 12.61 -3.29
CA HIS A 64 -2.72 12.16 -3.89
C HIS A 64 -3.96 12.76 -3.22
N TYR A 65 -3.85 13.30 -1.99
CA TYR A 65 -5.02 13.78 -1.23
C TYR A 65 -5.72 14.94 -1.92
N THR A 66 -4.98 15.89 -2.50
CA THR A 66 -5.58 17.02 -3.24
C THR A 66 -6.39 16.54 -4.44
N ALA A 67 -5.90 15.54 -5.17
CA ALA A 67 -6.63 14.96 -6.29
C ALA A 67 -7.90 14.22 -5.81
N TRP A 68 -7.84 13.50 -4.68
CA TRP A 68 -9.03 12.86 -4.12
C TRP A 68 -10.06 13.86 -3.59
N GLN A 69 -9.63 14.97 -3.01
CA GLN A 69 -10.53 16.04 -2.58
C GLN A 69 -11.23 16.68 -3.79
N ALA A 70 -10.55 16.82 -4.92
CA ALA A 70 -11.16 17.28 -6.16
C ALA A 70 -12.19 16.26 -6.71
N ASP A 71 -11.88 14.97 -6.64
CA ASP A 71 -12.74 13.89 -7.17
C ASP A 71 -13.97 13.59 -6.29
N LEU A 72 -13.84 13.74 -4.96
CA LEU A 72 -14.82 13.25 -3.97
C LEU A 72 -15.41 14.36 -3.09
N GLY A 73 -14.87 15.58 -3.17
CA GLY A 73 -15.19 16.66 -2.24
C GLY A 73 -14.52 16.50 -0.87
N ALA A 74 -14.94 17.36 0.07
CA ALA A 74 -14.41 17.37 1.43
C ALA A 74 -15.02 16.22 2.26
N LEU A 75 -14.35 15.07 2.28
CA LEU A 75 -14.70 13.93 3.14
C LEU A 75 -13.84 13.93 4.42
N PRO A 76 -14.36 13.48 5.58
CA PRO A 76 -13.57 13.36 6.81
C PRO A 76 -12.32 12.49 6.66
N ALA A 77 -12.38 11.45 5.82
CA ALA A 77 -11.23 10.58 5.52
C ALA A 77 -10.11 11.30 4.71
N LEU A 78 -10.40 12.47 4.14
CA LEU A 78 -9.46 13.27 3.34
C LEU A 78 -9.00 14.54 4.07
N ALA A 79 -9.38 14.73 5.34
CA ALA A 79 -9.00 15.91 6.13
C ALA A 79 -7.51 15.93 6.49
N GLY A 80 -6.84 14.77 6.46
CA GLY A 80 -5.43 14.61 6.76
C GLY A 80 -4.96 13.17 6.47
N PRO A 81 -3.68 12.85 6.69
CA PRO A 81 -3.14 11.52 6.44
C PRO A 81 -3.82 10.45 7.31
N GLY A 82 -3.80 9.20 6.86
CA GLY A 82 -4.40 8.04 7.52
C GLY A 82 -5.72 7.57 6.92
N GLY A 83 -6.28 8.31 5.96
CA GLY A 83 -7.54 7.99 5.29
C GLY A 83 -7.52 6.66 4.55
N PHE A 84 -6.35 6.29 4.01
CA PHE A 84 -6.15 5.06 3.23
C PHE A 84 -5.57 3.92 4.07
N GLY A 85 -5.43 4.11 5.38
CA GLY A 85 -4.89 3.14 6.33
C GLY A 85 -3.38 2.98 6.24
N GLU A 86 -2.67 4.00 5.77
CA GLU A 86 -1.22 4.09 5.72
C GLU A 86 -0.59 4.29 7.09
N ASN A 87 0.55 3.65 7.30
CA ASN A 87 1.42 3.85 8.45
C ASN A 87 2.40 5.00 8.22
N ILE A 88 2.78 5.21 6.97
CA ILE A 88 3.69 6.27 6.54
C ILE A 88 2.99 7.10 5.48
N SER A 89 2.92 8.40 5.70
CA SER A 89 2.48 9.36 4.69
C SER A 89 3.61 10.34 4.38
N THR A 90 3.84 10.62 3.10
CA THR A 90 4.92 11.51 2.64
C THR A 90 4.49 12.40 1.49
N THR A 91 5.29 13.41 1.16
CA THR A 91 5.16 14.18 -0.08
C THR A 91 6.40 13.97 -0.96
N GLY A 92 6.23 14.04 -2.28
CA GLY A 92 7.34 13.93 -3.25
C GLY A 92 7.83 12.50 -3.51
N LEU A 93 7.19 11.47 -2.95
CA LEU A 93 7.38 10.08 -3.33
C LEU A 93 6.07 9.52 -3.85
N THR A 94 6.09 8.98 -5.07
CA THR A 94 4.89 8.44 -5.72
C THR A 94 5.22 7.12 -6.42
N GLU A 95 4.18 6.41 -6.84
CA GLU A 95 4.30 5.15 -7.56
C GLU A 95 5.12 5.28 -8.85
N ALA A 96 5.20 6.48 -9.43
CA ALA A 96 5.98 6.76 -10.63
C ALA A 96 7.51 6.79 -10.39
N THR A 97 7.94 7.09 -9.17
CA THR A 97 9.36 7.29 -8.83
C THR A 97 9.91 6.18 -7.93
N VAL A 98 9.05 5.53 -7.15
CA VAL A 98 9.39 4.43 -6.27
C VAL A 98 9.27 3.10 -7.00
N ALA A 99 10.27 2.24 -6.86
CA ALA A 99 10.35 0.92 -7.47
C ALA A 99 10.36 -0.20 -6.43
N VAL A 100 9.90 -1.38 -6.85
CA VAL A 100 10.01 -2.57 -6.00
C VAL A 100 11.47 -2.90 -5.74
N GLY A 101 11.78 -3.27 -4.50
CA GLY A 101 13.17 -3.50 -4.08
C GLY A 101 13.95 -2.24 -3.72
N ASP A 102 13.40 -1.03 -3.89
CA ASP A 102 14.01 0.17 -3.30
C ASP A 102 14.10 -0.02 -1.78
N ILE A 103 15.28 0.26 -1.22
CA ILE A 103 15.59 0.15 0.21
C ILE A 103 15.68 1.55 0.80
N PHE A 104 14.88 1.81 1.82
CA PHE A 104 14.88 3.06 2.56
C PHE A 104 15.35 2.86 3.99
N ARG A 105 16.12 3.82 4.49
CA ARG A 105 16.35 4.01 5.92
C ARG A 105 15.28 4.92 6.48
N LEU A 106 14.77 4.55 7.66
CA LEU A 106 13.88 5.37 8.46
C LEU A 106 14.26 5.18 9.93
N GLY A 107 14.75 6.23 10.59
CA GLY A 107 15.34 6.11 11.92
C GLY A 107 16.45 5.06 11.93
N SER A 108 16.36 4.08 12.84
CA SER A 108 17.30 2.94 12.88
C SER A 108 16.87 1.71 12.07
N ALA A 109 15.71 1.76 11.42
CA ALA A 109 15.17 0.65 10.63
C ALA A 109 15.58 0.71 9.15
N LEU A 110 15.60 -0.46 8.51
CA LEU A 110 15.70 -0.60 7.04
C LEU A 110 14.44 -1.25 6.50
N LEU A 111 13.84 -0.59 5.51
CA LEU A 111 12.59 -0.96 4.85
C LEU A 111 12.86 -1.23 3.38
N GLN A 112 12.24 -2.25 2.80
CA GLN A 112 12.33 -2.53 1.37
C GLN A 112 10.94 -2.59 0.75
N VAL A 113 10.75 -1.88 -0.36
CA VAL A 113 9.48 -1.89 -1.10
C VAL A 113 9.22 -3.30 -1.58
N SER A 114 8.09 -3.89 -1.16
CA SER A 114 7.77 -5.29 -1.42
C SER A 114 6.81 -5.48 -2.57
N GLN A 115 5.80 -4.61 -2.67
CA GLN A 115 4.72 -4.67 -3.64
C GLN A 115 3.86 -3.40 -3.60
N GLY A 116 3.12 -3.14 -4.68
CA GLY A 116 2.04 -2.15 -4.66
C GLY A 116 0.89 -2.58 -3.75
N ARG A 117 0.09 -1.62 -3.30
CA ARG A 117 -1.09 -1.92 -2.48
C ARG A 117 -2.29 -2.21 -3.38
N GLN A 118 -2.95 -3.34 -3.12
CA GLN A 118 -4.20 -3.69 -3.79
C GLN A 118 -5.38 -3.12 -2.99
N PRO A 119 -6.22 -2.25 -3.57
CA PRO A 119 -7.39 -1.75 -2.86
C PRO A 119 -8.41 -2.87 -2.60
N CYS A 120 -9.18 -2.71 -1.53
CA CYS A 120 -10.27 -3.61 -1.16
C CYS A 120 -11.52 -2.83 -0.74
N TRP A 121 -12.66 -3.52 -0.75
CA TRP A 121 -14.00 -2.98 -0.48
C TRP A 121 -14.15 -2.23 0.85
N LYS A 122 -13.26 -2.47 1.83
CA LYS A 122 -13.24 -1.72 3.10
C LYS A 122 -13.06 -0.21 2.88
N LEU A 123 -12.41 0.19 1.78
CA LEU A 123 -12.36 1.60 1.37
C LEU A 123 -13.74 2.16 1.04
N ASN A 124 -14.60 1.37 0.39
CA ASN A 124 -15.92 1.83 -0.03
C ASN A 124 -16.74 2.26 1.19
N ARG A 125 -16.67 1.46 2.26
CA ARG A 125 -17.30 1.79 3.55
C ARG A 125 -16.61 2.95 4.27
N ARG A 126 -15.27 2.98 4.29
CA ARG A 126 -14.52 4.04 5.00
C ARG A 126 -14.78 5.44 4.45
N PHE A 127 -14.92 5.55 3.13
CA PHE A 127 -15.14 6.80 2.40
C PHE A 127 -16.62 7.07 2.10
N ASP A 128 -17.53 6.19 2.51
CA ASP A 128 -18.95 6.23 2.14
C ASP A 128 -19.16 6.44 0.62
N THR A 129 -18.37 5.72 -0.17
CA THR A 129 -18.29 5.84 -1.63
C THR A 129 -18.28 4.43 -2.23
N PRO A 130 -19.38 3.95 -2.83
CA PRO A 130 -19.55 2.54 -3.20
C PRO A 130 -18.48 1.96 -4.12
N ASP A 131 -17.84 2.79 -4.95
CA ASP A 131 -16.85 2.39 -5.94
C ASP A 131 -15.41 2.84 -5.59
N MET A 132 -15.15 3.26 -4.35
CA MET A 132 -13.85 3.83 -3.94
C MET A 132 -12.67 2.92 -4.25
N ALA A 133 -12.77 1.63 -3.94
CA ALA A 133 -11.73 0.65 -4.21
C ALA A 133 -11.43 0.52 -5.71
N ARG A 134 -12.47 0.62 -6.57
CA ARG A 134 -12.31 0.62 -8.03
C ARG A 134 -11.60 1.89 -8.49
N ARG A 135 -12.00 3.07 -7.98
CA ARG A 135 -11.34 4.35 -8.31
C ARG A 135 -9.86 4.35 -7.93
N VAL A 136 -9.52 3.82 -6.75
CA VAL A 136 -8.13 3.68 -6.31
C VAL A 136 -7.36 2.76 -7.26
N GLN A 137 -7.95 1.63 -7.67
CA GLN A 137 -7.30 0.72 -8.61
C GLN A 137 -7.15 1.35 -10.00
N GLN A 138 -8.16 2.06 -10.51
CA GLN A 138 -8.15 2.61 -11.86
C GLN A 138 -7.26 3.83 -12.01
N SER A 139 -7.07 4.60 -10.95
CA SER A 139 -6.21 5.78 -10.98
C SER A 139 -4.72 5.48 -10.74
N GLY A 140 -4.39 4.31 -10.19
CA GLY A 140 -3.01 3.97 -9.82
C GLY A 140 -2.50 4.70 -8.56
N ARG A 141 -3.33 5.54 -7.93
CA ARG A 141 -3.05 6.20 -6.64
C ARG A 141 -3.24 5.23 -5.48
N THR A 142 -2.46 4.16 -5.46
CA THR A 142 -2.71 2.99 -4.62
C THR A 142 -1.89 2.97 -3.34
N GLY A 143 -0.72 3.61 -3.32
CA GLY A 143 0.30 3.38 -2.30
C GLY A 143 0.97 2.01 -2.45
N TRP A 144 1.81 1.67 -1.47
CA TRP A 144 2.60 0.43 -1.49
C TRP A 144 2.93 -0.07 -0.10
N TYR A 145 3.55 -1.26 -0.06
CA TYR A 145 4.01 -1.86 1.17
C TYR A 145 5.53 -1.95 1.22
N TYR A 146 6.04 -1.94 2.46
CA TYR A 146 7.38 -2.35 2.78
C TYR A 146 7.39 -3.66 3.55
N ARG A 147 8.43 -4.45 3.30
CA ARG A 147 8.96 -5.45 4.25
C ARG A 147 10.08 -4.82 5.09
N VAL A 148 10.26 -5.31 6.31
CA VAL A 148 11.32 -4.81 7.22
C VAL A 148 12.55 -5.70 7.08
N LEU A 149 13.65 -5.14 6.57
CA LEU A 149 14.94 -5.84 6.48
C LEU A 149 15.69 -5.80 7.81
N GLN A 150 15.61 -4.66 8.50
CA GLN A 150 16.21 -4.46 9.81
C GLN A 150 15.18 -3.79 10.73
N PRO A 151 14.70 -4.48 11.78
CA PRO A 151 13.89 -3.87 12.82
C PRO A 151 14.61 -2.72 13.51
N GLY A 152 13.86 -1.78 14.07
CA GLY A 152 14.44 -0.61 14.72
C GLY A 152 13.41 0.27 15.40
N THR A 153 13.80 1.51 15.67
CA THR A 153 12.95 2.56 16.22
C THR A 153 12.78 3.63 15.16
N VAL A 154 11.53 4.06 14.98
CA VAL A 154 11.15 5.15 14.08
C VAL A 154 10.41 6.21 14.88
N ALA A 155 10.65 7.47 14.58
CA ALA A 155 10.07 8.59 15.30
C ALA A 155 9.46 9.64 14.35
N PRO A 156 8.46 10.40 14.82
CA PRO A 156 8.04 11.61 14.13
C PRO A 156 9.23 12.54 13.91
N GLY A 157 9.34 13.09 12.70
CA GLY A 157 10.48 13.93 12.29
C GLY A 157 11.62 13.17 11.62
N ASP A 158 11.66 11.83 11.71
CA ASP A 158 12.55 11.02 10.88
C ASP A 158 12.25 11.25 9.39
N GLN A 159 13.25 10.92 8.55
CA GLN A 159 13.16 11.07 7.11
C GLN A 159 13.32 9.72 6.44
N LEU A 160 12.62 9.52 5.33
CA LEU A 160 12.90 8.43 4.41
C LEU A 160 14.11 8.79 3.56
N GLU A 161 15.15 7.99 3.68
CA GLU A 161 16.38 8.11 2.92
C GLU A 161 16.54 6.88 2.02
N LEU A 162 16.59 7.09 0.71
CA LEU A 162 16.83 6.01 -0.24
C LEU A 162 18.29 5.55 -0.12
N VAL A 163 18.51 4.29 0.21
CA VAL A 163 19.82 3.69 0.43
C VAL A 163 20.26 2.86 -0.78
N ASP A 164 19.34 2.12 -1.39
CA ASP A 164 19.63 1.25 -2.52
C ASP A 164 18.42 1.06 -3.43
N ARG A 165 18.66 0.65 -4.68
CA ARG A 165 17.63 0.40 -5.70
C ARG A 165 17.93 -0.90 -6.44
N ILE A 166 17.26 -1.98 -6.05
CA ILE A 166 17.52 -3.32 -6.61
C ILE A 166 16.94 -3.47 -8.02
N ALA A 167 15.72 -2.99 -8.25
CA ALA A 167 15.02 -3.11 -9.52
C ALA A 167 14.44 -1.76 -9.97
N PRO A 168 15.28 -0.75 -10.23
CA PRO A 168 14.84 0.64 -10.48
C PRO A 168 13.89 0.79 -11.67
N ASP A 169 13.97 -0.10 -12.66
CA ASP A 169 13.10 -0.10 -13.85
C ASP A 169 11.70 -0.68 -13.59
N TRP A 170 11.48 -1.27 -12.41
CA TRP A 170 10.20 -1.81 -11.98
C TRP A 170 9.51 -0.88 -10.98
N THR A 171 9.19 0.32 -11.47
CA THR A 171 8.39 1.28 -10.71
C THR A 171 7.04 0.68 -10.34
N LEU A 172 6.49 1.11 -9.21
CA LEU A 172 5.16 0.67 -8.76
C LEU A 172 4.08 1.04 -9.77
N HIS A 173 4.24 2.17 -10.47
CA HIS A 173 3.36 2.57 -11.56
C HIS A 173 3.45 1.60 -12.75
N ARG A 174 4.64 1.17 -13.15
CA ARG A 174 4.80 0.15 -14.21
C ARG A 174 4.13 -1.16 -13.84
N LEU A 175 4.36 -1.64 -12.61
CA LEU A 175 3.72 -2.86 -12.09
C LEU A 175 2.20 -2.73 -12.08
N TRP A 176 1.68 -1.58 -11.64
CA TRP A 176 0.26 -1.28 -11.66
C TRP A 176 -0.29 -1.31 -13.10
N HIS A 177 0.35 -0.63 -14.03
CA HIS A 177 -0.09 -0.56 -15.42
C HIS A 177 -0.17 -1.96 -16.04
N ALA A 178 0.90 -2.76 -15.90
CA ALA A 178 0.95 -4.13 -16.39
C ALA A 178 -0.14 -5.03 -15.78
N LEU A 179 -0.45 -4.87 -14.49
CA LEU A 179 -1.39 -5.77 -13.81
C LEU A 179 -2.85 -5.33 -13.83
N TYR A 180 -3.14 -4.04 -14.08
CA TYR A 180 -4.49 -3.48 -14.00
C TYR A 180 -4.96 -2.75 -15.25
N VAL A 181 -4.06 -2.36 -16.16
CA VAL A 181 -4.39 -1.68 -17.42
C VAL A 181 -4.10 -2.62 -18.60
N ASP A 182 -2.83 -2.97 -18.81
CA ASP A 182 -2.36 -3.83 -19.92
C ASP A 182 -2.21 -5.30 -19.48
N ARG A 183 -3.33 -5.84 -19.01
CA ARG A 183 -3.40 -6.99 -18.08
C ARG A 183 -2.88 -8.33 -18.61
N LEU A 184 -2.71 -8.46 -19.93
CA LEU A 184 -2.30 -9.68 -20.63
C LEU A 184 -1.03 -9.48 -21.48
N ASN A 185 -0.31 -8.39 -21.27
CA ASN A 185 0.98 -8.15 -21.91
C ASN A 185 1.99 -9.23 -21.50
N ARG A 186 2.28 -10.15 -22.41
CA ARG A 186 3.12 -11.32 -22.11
C ARG A 186 4.53 -10.94 -21.67
N GLY A 187 5.13 -9.90 -22.27
CA GLY A 187 6.48 -9.45 -21.93
C GLY A 187 6.55 -8.89 -20.51
N GLU A 188 5.62 -8.01 -20.16
CA GLU A 188 5.53 -7.47 -18.79
C GLU A 188 5.23 -8.58 -17.77
N LEU A 189 4.30 -9.49 -18.07
CA LEU A 189 3.97 -10.61 -17.17
C LEU A 189 5.16 -11.55 -16.97
N GLN A 190 5.96 -11.84 -18.00
CA GLN A 190 7.19 -12.64 -17.86
C GLN A 190 8.20 -11.92 -16.97
N GLY A 191 8.39 -10.62 -17.16
CA GLY A 191 9.23 -9.78 -16.31
C GLY A 191 8.80 -9.82 -14.84
N ILE A 192 7.50 -9.65 -14.58
CA ILE A 192 6.92 -9.71 -13.22
C ILE A 192 7.10 -11.09 -12.59
N ALA A 193 6.87 -12.17 -13.34
CA ALA A 193 7.03 -13.52 -12.84
C ALA A 193 8.48 -13.82 -12.40
N GLY A 194 9.46 -13.30 -13.14
CA GLY A 194 10.90 -13.43 -12.84
C GLY A 194 11.44 -12.45 -11.81
N LEU A 195 10.64 -11.51 -11.29
CA LEU A 195 11.12 -10.46 -10.40
C LEU A 195 11.17 -10.93 -8.94
N ASP A 196 12.25 -11.59 -8.54
CA ASP A 196 12.36 -12.24 -7.22
C ASP A 196 12.18 -11.31 -6.01
N VAL A 197 12.53 -10.03 -6.15
CA VAL A 197 12.37 -9.02 -5.08
C VAL A 197 10.91 -8.61 -4.85
N LEU A 198 10.01 -8.90 -5.79
CA LEU A 198 8.57 -8.65 -5.68
C LEU A 198 7.90 -9.72 -4.82
N ALA A 199 6.96 -9.29 -3.96
CA ALA A 199 6.19 -10.21 -3.14
C ALA A 199 5.55 -11.34 -3.96
N GLU A 200 5.68 -12.57 -3.45
CA GLU A 200 5.33 -13.80 -4.18
C GLU A 200 3.88 -13.79 -4.71
N GLY A 201 2.94 -13.22 -3.94
CA GLY A 201 1.54 -13.09 -4.36
C GLY A 201 1.36 -12.31 -5.66
N TRP A 202 2.17 -11.26 -5.89
CA TRP A 202 2.13 -10.48 -7.13
C TRP A 202 2.72 -11.24 -8.31
N ARG A 203 3.82 -11.96 -8.09
CA ARG A 203 4.43 -12.84 -9.09
C ARG A 203 3.47 -13.96 -9.53
N LYS A 204 2.75 -14.55 -8.58
CA LYS A 204 1.73 -15.59 -8.84
C LYS A 204 0.57 -15.09 -9.71
N TYR A 205 0.17 -13.81 -9.64
CA TYR A 205 -0.80 -13.25 -10.59
C TYR A 205 -0.27 -13.31 -12.02
N ALA A 206 0.98 -12.91 -12.22
CA ALA A 206 1.59 -12.90 -13.55
C ALA A 206 1.73 -14.31 -14.13
N VAL A 207 2.22 -15.26 -13.34
CA VAL A 207 2.32 -16.69 -13.73
C VAL A 207 0.94 -17.23 -14.13
N ARG A 208 -0.08 -17.07 -13.28
CA ARG A 208 -1.42 -17.59 -13.59
C ARG A 208 -2.02 -16.99 -14.86
N ARG A 209 -1.76 -15.71 -15.14
CA ARG A 209 -2.22 -15.06 -16.38
C ARG A 209 -1.47 -15.54 -17.61
N LEU A 210 -0.15 -15.80 -17.50
CA LEU A 210 0.63 -16.40 -18.57
C LEU A 210 0.13 -17.81 -18.92
N ASP A 211 -0.19 -18.61 -17.91
CA ASP A 211 -0.67 -19.98 -18.07
C ASP A 211 -2.10 -20.05 -18.62
N SER A 212 -3.00 -19.23 -18.07
CA SER A 212 -4.43 -19.32 -18.40
C SER A 212 -4.88 -18.40 -19.54
N GLY A 213 -4.10 -17.36 -19.87
CA GLY A 213 -4.53 -16.30 -20.78
C GLY A 213 -5.70 -15.45 -20.26
N ARG A 214 -6.02 -15.53 -18.96
CA ARG A 214 -7.19 -14.89 -18.36
C ARG A 214 -6.81 -14.04 -17.15
N VAL A 215 -7.49 -12.92 -17.00
CA VAL A 215 -7.43 -12.07 -15.80
C VAL A 215 -8.37 -12.64 -14.74
N GLU A 216 -7.90 -12.75 -13.50
CA GLU A 216 -8.76 -13.15 -12.38
C GLU A 216 -9.88 -12.15 -12.10
N ASP A 217 -10.98 -12.64 -11.53
CA ASP A 217 -12.06 -11.78 -11.07
C ASP A 217 -11.64 -10.98 -9.83
N TRP A 218 -11.99 -9.70 -9.81
CA TRP A 218 -11.70 -8.78 -8.72
C TRP A 218 -12.94 -8.38 -7.92
N THR A 219 -14.14 -8.80 -8.35
CA THR A 219 -15.44 -8.41 -7.76
C THR A 219 -15.44 -8.60 -6.24
N LYS A 220 -15.10 -9.80 -5.76
CA LYS A 220 -15.02 -10.08 -4.32
C LYS A 220 -14.07 -9.15 -3.56
N ARG A 221 -12.94 -8.77 -4.17
CA ARG A 221 -11.95 -7.89 -3.52
C ARG A 221 -12.40 -6.43 -3.50
N LEU A 222 -12.95 -5.95 -4.61
CA LEU A 222 -13.27 -4.54 -4.84
C LEU A 222 -14.65 -4.15 -4.31
N ASP A 223 -15.62 -5.04 -4.43
CA ASP A 223 -17.02 -4.77 -4.09
C ASP A 223 -17.41 -5.43 -2.76
N GLY A 224 -16.72 -6.52 -2.40
CA GLY A 224 -16.99 -7.32 -1.20
C GLY A 224 -17.81 -8.56 -1.52
N THR A 225 -18.21 -9.28 -0.48
CA THR A 225 -19.32 -10.24 -0.56
C THR A 225 -20.48 -9.58 0.17
N GLU A 226 -21.63 -9.47 -0.50
CA GLU A 226 -22.89 -9.21 0.21
C GLU A 226 -23.11 -10.23 1.33
#